data_AF-A0A7C0WAS1-F1
#
_entry.id   AF-A0A7C0WAS1-F1
#
_cell.length_a   1.000
_cell.length_b   1.000
_cell.length_c   1.000
_cell.angle_alpha   90.00
_cell.angle_beta   90.00
_cell.angle_gamma   90.00
#
_symmetry.space_group_name_H-M   'P 1'
#
loop_
_entity.id
_entity.type
_entity.pdbx_description
1 polymer ?
#
loop_
_entity_poly.entity_id
_entity_poly.type
_entity_poly.pdbx_seq_one_letter_code
_entity_poly.pdbx_strand_id
1 'polypeptide(L)' 'MYQILEELNKTSGITGSMIVGNDGIVIAADLDTSFEEEAVGALAASVTSNIQKSMDRLQHA' A
#
# COMPACT_ATOMS: atom_id res chain seq x y z
N MET A 1 11.83 -0.14 -10.42
CA MET A 1 10.94 0.04 -9.25
C MET A 1 10.59 1.51 -9.09
N TYR A 2 11.55 2.40 -8.79
CA TYR A 2 11.28 3.85 -8.66
C TYR A 2 10.71 4.50 -9.94
N GLN A 3 11.18 4.13 -11.14
CA GLN A 3 10.56 4.61 -12.40
C GLN A 3 9.08 4.28 -12.54
N ILE A 4 8.63 3.13 -12.03
CA ILE A 4 7.21 2.74 -12.08
C ILE A 4 6.40 3.60 -11.12
N LEU A 5 6.92 3.87 -9.93
CA LEU A 5 6.27 4.78 -8.97
C LEU A 5 6.17 6.20 -9.52
N GLU A 6 7.25 6.69 -10.14
CA GLU A 6 7.28 7.99 -10.79
C GLU A 6 6.27 8.09 -11.95
N GLU A 7 6.12 7.02 -12.74
CA GLU A 7 5.10 6.94 -13.78
C GLU A 7 3.67 6.92 -13.21
N LEU A 8 3.43 6.18 -12.14
CA LEU A 8 2.12 6.17 -11.45
C LEU A 8 1.78 7.57 -10.93
N ASN A 9 2.75 8.27 -10.34
CA ASN A 9 2.57 9.61 -9.79
C ASN A 9 2.29 10.69 -10.85
N LYS A 10 2.61 10.43 -12.12
CA LYS A 10 2.22 11.33 -13.24
C LYS A 10 0.73 11.22 -13.60
N THR A 11 0.02 10.22 -13.07
CA THR A 11 -1.42 10.05 -13.31
C THR A 11 -2.21 11.09 -12.53
N SER A 12 -3.09 11.83 -13.22
CA SER A 12 -3.94 12.85 -12.60
C SER A 12 -4.75 12.28 -11.44
N GLY A 13 -4.65 12.92 -10.27
CA GLY A 13 -5.33 12.51 -9.05
C GLY A 13 -4.53 11.55 -8.15
N ILE A 14 -3.35 11.08 -8.57
CA ILE A 14 -2.44 10.33 -7.69
C ILE A 14 -1.55 11.32 -6.92
N THR A 15 -1.57 11.20 -5.59
CA THR A 15 -0.77 12.01 -4.66
C THR A 15 0.51 11.32 -4.20
N GLY A 16 0.72 10.09 -4.67
CA GLY A 16 1.87 9.28 -4.31
C GLY A 16 1.59 7.79 -4.53
N SER A 17 2.65 7.01 -4.57
CA SER A 17 2.59 5.57 -4.76
C SER A 17 3.64 4.87 -3.91
N MET A 18 3.33 3.65 -3.49
CA MET A 18 4.23 2.86 -2.66
C MET A 18 4.06 1.37 -2.90
N ILE A 19 5.12 0.62 -2.61
CA ILE A 19 5.16 -0.84 -2.60
C ILE A 19 5.43 -1.26 -1.16
N VAL A 20 4.52 -2.07 -0.62
CA VAL A 20 4.54 -2.54 0.76
C VAL A 20 4.49 -4.06 0.76
N GLY A 21 5.28 -4.69 1.63
CA GLY A 21 5.16 -6.11 1.92
C GLY A 21 3.84 -6.44 2.62
N ASN A 22 3.43 -7.71 2.59
CA ASN A 22 2.23 -8.15 3.31
C ASN A 22 2.34 -8.01 4.84
N ASP A 23 3.55 -7.80 5.34
CA ASP A 23 3.91 -7.52 6.73
C ASP A 23 3.88 -6.02 7.08
N GLY A 24 3.65 -5.13 6.11
CA GLY A 24 3.61 -3.68 6.32
C GLY A 24 4.96 -2.99 6.15
N ILE A 25 6.02 -3.72 5.80
CA ILE A 25 7.34 -3.14 5.55
C ILE A 25 7.33 -2.42 4.19
N VAL A 26 7.74 -1.15 4.18
CA VAL A 26 7.85 -0.35 2.96
C VAL A 26 9.09 -0.80 2.16
N ILE A 27 8.88 -1.19 0.91
CA ILE A 27 9.94 -1.62 -0.02
C ILE A 27 10.38 -0.43 -0.90
N ALA A 28 9.41 0.40 -1.29
CA ALA A 28 9.65 1.63 -2.04
C ALA A 28 8.46 2.57 -1.86
N ALA A 29 8.73 3.86 -1.75
CA ALA A 29 7.71 4.89 -1.73
C ALA A 29 8.17 6.08 -2.56
N ASP A 30 7.20 6.70 -3.22
CA ASP A 30 7.27 8.02 -3.82
C ASP A 30 5.96 8.70 -3.42
N LEU A 31 5.89 9.11 -2.15
CA LEU A 31 4.74 9.74 -1.52
C LEU A 31 5.00 11.24 -1.38
N ASP A 32 3.95 12.05 -1.46
CA ASP A 32 4.05 13.46 -1.05
C ASP A 32 4.48 13.53 0.43
N THR A 33 5.35 14.50 0.74
CA THR A 33 6.00 14.73 2.05
C THR A 33 5.06 14.88 3.24
N SER A 34 3.76 15.00 2.99
CA SER A 34 2.71 15.06 4.02
C SER A 34 2.33 13.70 4.61
N PHE A 35 2.76 12.59 4.00
CA PHE A 35 2.48 11.23 4.48
C PHE A 35 3.72 10.58 5.10
N GLU A 36 3.55 9.99 6.29
CA GLU A 36 4.58 9.16 6.91
C GLU A 36 4.53 7.74 6.31
N GLU A 37 5.58 7.36 5.59
CA GLU A 37 5.61 6.16 4.77
C GLU A 37 5.37 4.89 5.60
N GLU A 38 5.99 4.79 6.78
CA GLU A 38 5.84 3.66 7.69
C GLU A 38 4.42 3.54 8.22
N ALA A 39 3.77 4.66 8.54
CA ALA A 39 2.40 4.65 9.04
C ALA A 39 1.42 4.17 7.96
N VAL A 40 1.57 4.64 6.72
CA VAL A 40 0.74 4.20 5.59
C VAL A 40 0.98 2.72 5.28
N GLY A 41 2.24 2.26 5.33
CA GLY A 41 2.58 0.85 5.14
C GLY A 41 1.94 -0.07 6.18
N ALA A 42 2.03 0.29 7.46
CA ALA A 42 1.40 -0.47 8.54
C ALA A 42 -0.13 -0.53 8.41
N LEU A 43 -0.76 0.59 8.03
CA LEU A 43 -2.20 0.64 7.79
C LEU A 43 -2.61 -0.26 6.62
N ALA A 44 -1.89 -0.19 5.50
CA ALA A 44 -2.16 -1.01 4.32
C ALA A 44 -2.10 -2.50 4.66
N ALA A 45 -1.10 -2.94 5.42
CA ALA A 45 -1.00 -4.34 5.86
C ALA A 45 -2.13 -4.75 6.80
N SER A 46 -2.50 -3.90 7.76
CA SER A 46 -3.62 -4.16 8.67
C SER A 46 -4.94 -4.34 7.91
N VAL A 47 -5.24 -3.45 6.96
CA VAL A 47 -6.45 -3.52 6.12
C VAL A 47 -6.44 -4.79 5.28
N THR A 48 -5.35 -5.05 4.56
CA THR A 48 -5.23 -6.22 3.67
C THR A 48 -5.36 -7.52 4.44
N SER A 49 -4.70 -7.66 5.60
CA SER A 49 -4.79 -8.82 6.48
C SER A 49 -6.23 -9.08 6.94
N ASN A 50 -6.98 -8.03 7.30
CA ASN A 50 -8.36 -8.18 7.73
C ASN A 50 -9.29 -8.56 6.58
N ILE A 51 -9.08 -8.00 5.40
CA ILE A 51 -9.81 -8.38 4.18
C ILE A 51 -9.56 -9.85 3.85
N GLN A 52 -8.30 -10.29 3.84
CA GLN A 52 -7.94 -11.67 3.55
C GLN A 52 -8.62 -12.65 4.52
N LYS A 53 -8.54 -12.40 5.82
CA LYS A 53 -9.21 -13.22 6.85
C LYS A 53 -10.72 -13.28 6.66
N SER A 54 -11.33 -12.19 6.20
CA SER A 54 -12.77 -12.12 5.97
C SER A 54 -13.17 -12.89 4.70
N MET A 55 -12.38 -12.78 3.64
CA MET A 55 -12.56 -13.55 2.41
C MET A 55 -12.40 -15.05 2.64
N ASP A 56 -11.38 -15.46 3.41
CA ASP A 56 -11.17 -16.86 3.76
C ASP A 56 -12.40 -17.43 4.49
N ARG A 57 -13.01 -16.66 5.39
CA ARG A 57 -14.26 -17.08 6.07
C ARG A 57 -15.42 -17.25 5.10
N LEU A 58 -15.57 -16.34 4.12
CA LEU A 58 -16.64 -16.43 3.12
C LEU A 58 -16.47 -17.65 2.21
N GLN A 59 -15.24 -18.08 1.91
CA GLN A 59 -14.99 -19.27 1.09
C GLN A 59 -15.27 -20.59 1.84
N HIS A 60 -15.30 -20.55 3.17
CA HIS A 60 -15.55 -21.72 4.03
C HIS A 60 -16.93 -21.67 4.72
N ALA A 61 -17.81 -20.76 4.32
CA ALA A 61 -19.19 -20.62 4.79
C ALA A 61 -20.17 -21.32 3.83
#